data_AF-A0A818S096-F1
#
_entry.id   AF-A0A818S096-F1
#
_cell.length_a   1.000
_cell.length_b   1.000
_cell.length_c   1.000
_cell.angle_alpha   90.00
_cell.angle_beta   90.00
_cell.angle_gamma   90.00
#
_symmetry.space_group_name_H-M   'P 1'
#
loop_
_entity.id
_entity.type
_entity.pdbx_description
1 polymer ?
#
loop_
_entity_poly.entity_id
_entity_poly.type
_entity_poly.pdbx_seq_one_letter_code
_entity_poly.pdbx_strand_id
1 'polypeptide(L)'
;MSSSHRKPCRLDWAESSWTRWIYVIFWWWLNPILNIGSKRKLIEDDLFDVSPNDECSQLLKKLEIKRVHRKFKILYNEEYAFERHDYQ
;
A
#
# COMPACT_ATOMS: atom_id res chain seq x y z
N MET A 1 15.51 9.03 21.34
CA MET A 1 14.26 8.47 20.79
C MET A 1 14.36 6.97 20.82
N SER A 2 13.54 6.31 21.66
CA SER A 2 13.54 4.85 21.79
C SER A 2 13.00 4.24 20.50
N SER A 3 13.86 3.56 19.73
CA SER A 3 13.45 2.80 18.57
C SER A 3 12.74 1.53 19.04
N SER A 4 11.42 1.59 19.22
CA SER A 4 10.60 0.39 19.45
C SER A 4 10.78 -0.54 18.26
N HIS A 5 11.53 -1.63 18.48
CA HIS A 5 11.82 -2.63 17.47
C HIS A 5 10.57 -3.51 17.30
N ARG A 6 9.57 -2.99 16.58
CA ARG A 6 8.36 -3.74 16.27
C ARG A 6 8.70 -4.88 15.32
N LYS A 7 7.93 -5.96 15.40
CA LYS A 7 8.15 -7.16 14.59
C LYS A 7 7.90 -6.81 13.11
N PRO A 8 8.78 -7.25 12.19
CA PRO A 8 8.59 -7.00 10.76
C PRO A 8 7.23 -7.53 10.29
N CYS A 9 6.67 -6.91 9.26
CA CYS A 9 5.37 -7.27 8.71
C CYS A 9 5.34 -8.77 8.39
N ARG A 10 4.55 -9.50 9.18
CA ARG A 10 4.52 -10.97 9.17
C ARG A 10 3.88 -11.55 7.91
N LEU A 11 3.62 -10.74 6.88
CA LEU A 11 3.08 -11.17 5.60
C LEU A 11 4.10 -11.11 4.46
N ASP A 12 5.35 -10.74 4.72
CA ASP A 12 6.39 -10.69 3.68
C ASP A 12 6.64 -12.08 3.05
N TRP A 13 6.48 -13.17 3.82
CA TRP A 13 6.58 -14.54 3.28
C TRP A 13 5.41 -14.91 2.36
N ALA A 14 4.26 -14.24 2.47
CA ALA A 14 3.10 -14.50 1.62
C ALA A 14 3.23 -13.88 0.21
N GLU A 15 4.24 -13.02 -0.01
CA GLU A 15 4.54 -12.49 -1.34
C GLU A 15 5.14 -13.54 -2.28
N SER A 16 5.79 -14.58 -1.76
CA SER A 16 6.56 -15.55 -2.56
C SER A 16 5.83 -16.86 -2.88
N SER A 17 4.56 -17.02 -2.51
CA SER A 17 3.84 -18.30 -2.65
C SER A 17 2.61 -18.23 -3.54
N TRP A 18 2.43 -19.21 -4.42
CA TRP A 18 1.25 -19.33 -5.29
C TRP A 18 -0.08 -19.50 -4.51
N THR A 19 -0.01 -19.82 -3.21
CA THR A 19 -1.14 -20.03 -2.29
C THR A 19 -1.59 -18.73 -1.64
N ARG A 20 -0.96 -17.59 -1.98
CA ARG A 20 -1.28 -16.26 -1.46
C ARG A 20 -2.77 -15.95 -1.50
N TRP A 21 -3.40 -16.23 -2.64
CA TRP A 21 -4.81 -15.90 -2.85
C TRP A 21 -5.72 -16.67 -1.88
N ILE A 22 -5.41 -17.94 -1.58
CA ILE A 22 -6.16 -18.74 -0.59
C ILE A 22 -5.99 -18.15 0.82
N TYR A 23 -4.76 -17.82 1.21
CA TYR A 23 -4.47 -17.20 2.51
C TYR A 23 -5.15 -15.85 2.71
N VAL A 24 -5.27 -15.07 1.63
CA VAL A 24 -5.96 -13.77 1.63
C VAL A 24 -7.48 -13.94 1.64
N ILE A 25 -8.05 -14.79 0.78
CA ILE A 25 -9.51 -15.01 0.68
C ILE A 25 -10.08 -15.54 1.99
N PHE A 26 -9.40 -16.50 2.62
CA PHE A 26 -9.86 -17.08 3.88
C PHE A 26 -9.43 -16.28 5.10
N TRP A 27 -8.81 -15.10 4.94
CA TRP A 27 -8.26 -14.30 6.03
C TRP A 27 -7.42 -15.12 7.01
N TRP A 28 -6.76 -16.17 6.53
CA TRP A 28 -6.13 -17.18 7.39
C TRP A 28 -4.98 -16.58 8.22
N TRP A 29 -4.39 -15.48 7.74
CA TRP A 29 -3.39 -14.69 8.46
C TRP A 29 -3.91 -14.04 9.75
N LEU A 30 -5.23 -13.89 9.93
CA LEU A 30 -5.87 -13.29 11.11
C LEU A 30 -5.99 -14.27 12.29
N ASN A 31 -6.03 -15.58 12.02
CA ASN A 31 -6.15 -16.64 13.04
C ASN A 31 -5.19 -16.51 14.24
N PRO A 32 -3.88 -16.26 14.08
CA PRO A 32 -2.98 -16.07 15.21
C PRO A 32 -3.31 -14.83 16.05
N ILE A 33 -3.80 -13.74 15.44
CA ILE A 33 -4.21 -12.52 16.16
C ILE A 33 -5.45 -12.83 17.00
N LEU A 34 -6.44 -13.51 16.42
CA LEU A 34 -7.66 -13.89 17.12
C LEU A 34 -7.38 -14.84 18.30
N ASN A 35 -6.43 -15.77 18.15
CA ASN A 35 -6.01 -16.68 19.22
C ASN A 35 -5.27 -15.95 20.36
N ILE A 36 -4.55 -14.87 20.07
CA ILE A 36 -3.94 -14.03 21.12
C ILE A 36 -5.03 -13.24 21.83
N GLY A 37 -5.93 -12.61 21.07
CA GLY A 37 -7.05 -11.83 21.58
C GLY A 37 -8.06 -12.64 22.40
N SER A 38 -8.19 -13.95 22.16
CA SER A 38 -9.04 -14.83 22.97
C SER A 38 -8.43 -15.15 24.34
N LYS A 39 -7.09 -15.12 24.46
CA LYS A 39 -6.36 -15.45 25.69
C LYS A 39 -6.08 -14.23 26.56
N ARG A 40 -5.86 -13.07 25.93
CA ARG A 40 -5.53 -11.81 26.62
C ARG A 40 -6.00 -10.60 25.82
N LYS A 41 -6.10 -9.44 26.50
CA LYS A 41 -6.34 -8.16 25.83
C LYS A 41 -5.17 -7.81 24.91
N LEU A 42 -5.47 -7.44 23.67
CA LEU A 42 -4.48 -7.04 22.66
C LEU A 42 -3.81 -5.73 23.07
N ILE A 43 -2.49 -5.68 22.91
CA ILE A 43 -1.65 -4.49 23.14
C ILE A 43 -1.03 -4.09 21.80
N GLU A 44 -0.60 -2.84 21.65
CA GLU A 44 0.00 -2.31 20.41
C GLU A 44 1.17 -3.18 19.89
N ASP A 45 1.96 -3.77 20.79
CA ASP A 45 3.07 -4.68 20.44
C ASP A 45 2.63 -6.02 19.83
N ASP A 46 1.35 -6.38 19.94
CA ASP A 46 0.76 -7.57 19.33
C ASP A 46 0.34 -7.34 17.88
N LEU A 47 0.25 -6.07 17.44
CA LEU A 47 -0.05 -5.72 16.06
C LEU A 47 1.22 -5.70 15.21
N PHE A 48 1.07 -6.11 13.96
CA PHE A 48 2.14 -6.01 12.97
C PHE A 48 2.30 -4.56 12.51
N ASP A 49 3.53 -4.18 12.19
CA ASP A 49 3.77 -2.90 11.56
C ASP A 49 3.21 -2.85 10.15
N VAL A 50 2.87 -1.63 9.73
CA VAL A 50 2.42 -1.34 8.37
C VAL A 50 3.59 -1.62 7.42
N SER A 51 3.29 -2.25 6.28
CA SER A 51 4.31 -2.46 5.24
C SER A 51 4.88 -1.10 4.83
N PRO A 52 6.19 -0.97 4.61
CA PRO A 52 6.79 0.29 4.16
C PRO A 52 6.14 0.80 2.87
N ASN A 53 5.66 -0.10 2.01
CA ASN A 53 4.97 0.25 0.75
C ASN A 53 3.59 0.91 0.94
N ASP A 54 2.96 0.66 2.09
CA ASP A 54 1.62 1.10 2.46
C ASP A 54 1.65 2.27 3.48
N GLU A 55 2.84 2.74 3.84
CA GLU A 55 2.99 3.92 4.66
C GLU A 55 2.35 5.16 3.99
N CYS A 56 1.74 6.01 4.81
CA CYS A 56 1.10 7.25 4.36
C CYS A 56 2.07 8.14 3.56
N SER A 57 3.33 8.20 4.00
CA SER A 57 4.43 8.91 3.32
C SER A 57 4.61 8.44 1.86
N GLN A 58 4.64 7.13 1.64
CA GLN A 58 4.78 6.52 0.32
C GLN A 58 3.53 6.73 -0.54
N LEU A 59 2.35 6.59 0.05
CA LEU A 59 1.08 6.82 -0.65
C LEU A 59 0.94 8.27 -1.11
N LEU A 60 1.31 9.24 -0.27
CA LEU A 60 1.33 10.66 -0.62
C LEU A 60 2.27 10.95 -1.78
N LYS A 61 3.48 10.39 -1.77
CA LYS A 61 4.43 10.51 -2.88
C LYS A 61 3.87 9.92 -4.18
N LYS A 62 3.26 8.73 -4.12
CA LYS A 62 2.60 8.10 -5.28
C LYS A 62 1.45 8.96 -5.82
N LEU A 63 0.67 9.59 -4.94
CA LEU A 63 -0.43 10.47 -5.32
C LEU A 63 0.06 11.76 -5.98
N GLU A 64 1.14 12.36 -5.47
CA GLU A 64 1.74 13.55 -6.03
C GLU A 64 2.29 13.30 -7.44
N ILE A 65 3.02 12.20 -7.64
CA ILE A 65 3.51 11.77 -8.96
C ILE A 65 2.32 11.57 -9.93
N LYS A 66 1.27 10.88 -9.50
CA LYS A 66 0.06 10.69 -10.32
C LYS A 66 -0.67 12.01 -10.62
N ARG A 67 -0.62 12.99 -9.72
CA ARG A 67 -1.19 14.33 -9.93
C ARG A 67 -0.40 15.09 -10.99
N VAL A 68 0.93 15.11 -10.87
CA VAL A 68 1.83 15.74 -11.84
C VAL A 68 1.68 15.10 -13.22
N HIS A 69 1.71 13.78 -13.30
CA HIS A 69 1.53 13.04 -14.56
C HIS A 69 0.18 13.37 -15.24
N ARG A 70 -0.91 13.46 -14.48
CA ARG A 70 -2.22 13.87 -15.03
C ARG A 70 -2.20 15.31 -15.56
N LYS A 71 -1.57 16.24 -14.84
CA LYS A 71 -1.42 17.64 -15.33
C LYS A 71 -0.64 17.69 -16.64
N PHE A 72 0.51 17.02 -16.72
CA PHE A 72 1.29 16.95 -17.96
C PHE A 72 0.51 16.31 -19.11
N LYS A 73 -0.23 15.23 -18.83
CA LYS A 73 -1.07 14.58 -19.85
C LYS A 73 -2.16 15.51 -20.40
N ILE A 74 -2.77 16.34 -19.54
CA ILE A 74 -3.77 17.33 -19.97
C ILE A 74 -3.12 18.41 -20.83
N LEU A 75 -2.01 18.98 -20.37
CA LEU A 75 -1.29 20.04 -21.10
C LEU A 75 -0.82 19.56 -22.48
N TYR A 76 -0.23 18.37 -22.54
CA TYR A 76 0.17 17.75 -23.80
C TYR A 76 -1.05 17.51 -24.69
N ASN A 77 -2.16 16.99 -24.16
CA ASN A 77 -3.34 16.75 -24.98
C ASN A 77 -3.99 18.05 -25.50
N GLU A 78 -3.89 19.17 -24.78
CA GLU A 78 -4.36 20.49 -25.21
C GLU A 78 -3.46 21.11 -26.28
N GLU A 79 -2.13 21.05 -26.12
CA GLU A 79 -1.17 21.57 -27.11
C GLU A 79 -1.30 20.86 -28.46
N TYR A 80 -1.40 19.52 -28.44
CA TYR A 80 -1.61 18.73 -29.66
C TYR A 80 -3.01 18.90 -30.25
N ALA A 81 -4.01 19.29 -29.46
CA ALA A 81 -5.34 19.61 -29.97
C ALA A 81 -5.36 20.98 -30.65
N PHE A 82 -4.59 21.94 -30.14
CA PHE A 82 -4.42 23.28 -30.73
C PHE A 82 -3.65 23.22 -32.05
N GLU A 83 -2.48 22.55 -32.08
CA GLU A 83 -1.71 22.40 -33.32
C GLU A 83 -2.54 21.76 -34.43
N ARG A 84 -3.35 20.75 -34.13
CA ARG A 84 -4.19 20.08 -35.13
C ARG A 84 -5.27 20.99 -35.74
N HIS A 85 -5.67 22.04 -35.03
CA HIS A 85 -6.68 23.00 -35.49
C HIS A 85 -6.08 24.10 -36.38
N ASP A 86 -4.78 24.36 -36.28
CA ASP A 86 -4.06 25.36 -37.10
C ASP A 86 -3.60 24.79 -38.47
N TYR A 87 -3.57 23.46 -38.64
CA TYR A 87 -3.21 22.80 -39.90
C TYR A 87 -4.42 22.44 -40.80
N GLN A 88 -5.66 22.76 -40.39
CA GLN A 88 -6.90 22.58 -41.19
C GLN A 88 -7.39 23.91 -41.74
#